data_AF-A0A813ED03-F1
#
_entry.id   AF-A0A813ED03-F1
#
_cell.length_a   1.000
_cell.length_b   1.000
_cell.length_c   1.000
_cell.angle_alpha   90.00
_cell.angle_beta   90.00
_cell.angle_gamma   90.00
#
_symmetry.space_group_name_H-M   'P 1'
#
loop_
_entity.id
_entity.type
_entity.pdbx_description
1 polymer ?
#
loop_
_entity_poly.entity_id
_entity_poly.type
_entity_poly.pdbx_seq_one_letter_code
_entity_poly.pdbx_strand_id
1 'polypeptide(L)'
;PPKKKTVLPKVLVSRLQLLATLVTEAGVQPDSKEGLPLDQTVQLAMEWFKHASSEVRESAVKLVAACYAAVGLPRVEKYLADVRGAQKEIFMDEFRLVDEGEGLGAGNNDGIGSLPSPQKPPARRHEAPGGRRAASSSVPEEPDEPDEAEGSGQAEDDTCQFCGHHDPAFTQEGMDVHYWRECPMLTQCRFCQQVIEICTLATHLSQECEAGADAQAEAQDMLPDHCPFCKANVGALGEERHWRDHLLAAGCAGNPRDQYRQGLLENEQTQAA
;
A
#
# COMPACT_ATOMS: atom_id res chain seq x y z
N PRO A 1 -29.66 5.62 -18.43
CA PRO A 1 -29.11 5.16 -17.13
C PRO A 1 -28.54 6.32 -16.29
N PRO A 2 -28.91 6.48 -15.00
CA PRO A 2 -28.28 7.47 -14.14
C PRO A 2 -26.80 7.09 -13.95
N LYS A 3 -25.89 8.01 -14.29
CA LYS A 3 -24.46 7.84 -14.00
C LYS A 3 -24.31 7.71 -12.48
N LYS A 4 -23.82 6.55 -11.99
CA LYS A 4 -23.47 6.39 -10.57
C LYS A 4 -22.44 7.48 -10.26
N LYS A 5 -22.79 8.41 -9.35
CA LYS A 5 -21.88 9.49 -8.95
C LYS A 5 -20.75 8.86 -8.14
N THR A 6 -19.56 8.73 -8.72
CA THR A 6 -18.36 8.29 -8.00
C THR A 6 -18.12 9.24 -6.83
N VAL A 7 -18.03 8.70 -5.62
CA VAL A 7 -17.73 9.49 -4.42
C VAL A 7 -16.24 9.82 -4.45
N LEU A 8 -15.88 11.09 -4.24
CA LEU A 8 -14.48 11.53 -4.24
C LEU A 8 -13.71 10.89 -3.06
N PRO A 9 -12.46 10.43 -3.24
CA PRO A 9 -11.67 9.82 -2.17
C PRO A 9 -11.61 10.65 -0.89
N LYS A 10 -11.38 11.97 -1.01
CA LYS A 10 -11.35 12.90 0.13
C LYS A 10 -12.65 12.89 0.98
N VAL A 11 -13.81 12.65 0.36
CA VAL A 11 -15.09 12.54 1.08
C VAL A 11 -15.17 11.22 1.87
N LEU A 12 -14.51 10.16 1.40
CA LEU A 12 -14.42 8.88 2.11
C LEU A 12 -13.42 8.98 3.27
N VAL A 13 -12.26 9.61 3.05
CA VAL A 13 -11.26 9.94 4.08
C VAL A 13 -11.92 10.67 5.25
N SER A 14 -12.58 11.82 5.01
CA SER A 14 -13.22 12.60 6.08
C SER A 14 -14.34 11.84 6.82
N ARG A 15 -15.04 10.90 6.14
CA ARG A 15 -16.05 10.05 6.80
C ARG A 15 -15.43 9.01 7.71
N LEU A 16 -14.34 8.36 7.27
CA LEU A 16 -13.62 7.37 8.07
C LEU A 16 -12.95 8.02 9.27
N GLN A 17 -12.34 9.20 9.08
CA GLN A 17 -11.78 10.01 10.16
C GLN A 17 -12.85 10.42 11.18
N LEU A 18 -14.01 10.91 10.74
CA LEU A 18 -15.13 11.25 11.63
C LEU A 18 -15.62 10.03 12.42
N LEU A 19 -15.72 8.85 11.79
CA LEU A 19 -16.06 7.62 12.48
C LEU A 19 -14.99 7.24 13.51
N ALA A 20 -13.70 7.42 13.23
CA ALA A 20 -12.62 7.11 14.16
C ALA A 20 -12.65 8.05 15.39
N THR A 21 -12.93 9.35 15.18
CA THR A 21 -13.17 10.32 16.25
C THR A 21 -14.37 9.91 17.10
N LEU A 22 -15.51 9.54 16.48
CA LEU A 22 -16.69 9.08 17.20
C LEU A 22 -16.47 7.78 17.98
N VAL A 23 -15.66 6.84 17.46
CA VAL A 23 -15.24 5.65 18.22
C VAL A 23 -14.40 6.04 19.45
N THR A 24 -13.52 7.02 19.32
CA THR A 24 -12.66 7.50 20.41
C THR A 24 -13.46 8.25 21.49
N GLU A 25 -14.42 9.09 21.08
CA GLU A 25 -15.22 9.91 22.01
C GLU A 25 -16.42 9.16 22.63
N ALA A 26 -17.17 8.41 21.83
CA ALA A 26 -18.40 7.73 22.26
C ALA A 26 -18.20 6.24 22.55
N GLY A 27 -17.04 5.66 22.19
CA GLY A 27 -16.79 4.22 22.30
C GLY A 27 -17.53 3.39 21.25
N VAL A 28 -17.62 2.09 21.50
CA VAL A 28 -18.36 1.13 20.67
C VAL A 28 -19.29 0.24 21.50
N GLN A 29 -20.31 -0.30 20.85
CA GLN A 29 -21.26 -1.22 21.47
C GLN A 29 -20.67 -2.64 21.64
N PRO A 30 -21.07 -3.38 22.70
CA PRO A 30 -22.07 -3.02 23.72
C PRO A 30 -21.50 -2.23 24.91
N ASP A 31 -20.21 -1.92 24.90
CA ASP A 31 -19.47 -1.41 26.06
C ASP A 31 -19.85 0.04 26.38
N SER A 32 -20.14 0.83 25.33
CA SER A 32 -20.86 2.10 25.39
C SER A 32 -22.22 1.99 24.71
N LYS A 33 -23.27 2.55 25.34
CA LYS A 33 -24.63 2.57 24.77
C LYS A 33 -24.77 3.55 23.60
N GLU A 34 -24.17 4.73 23.73
CA GLU A 34 -24.12 5.76 22.69
C GLU A 34 -23.01 5.48 21.65
N GLY A 35 -22.18 4.46 21.90
CA GLY A 35 -21.08 4.06 21.04
C GLY A 35 -21.52 3.49 19.69
N LEU A 36 -20.58 3.47 18.74
CA LEU A 36 -20.85 2.94 17.40
C LEU A 36 -20.96 1.40 17.40
N PRO A 37 -21.83 0.79 16.57
CA PRO A 37 -21.91 -0.67 16.46
C PRO A 37 -20.60 -1.28 15.95
N LEU A 38 -19.91 -2.06 16.78
CA LEU A 38 -18.56 -2.57 16.49
C LEU A 38 -18.51 -3.40 15.19
N ASP A 39 -19.41 -4.36 15.02
CA ASP A 39 -19.43 -5.24 13.84
C ASP A 39 -19.58 -4.44 12.54
N GLN A 40 -20.52 -3.50 12.48
CA GLN A 40 -20.77 -2.68 11.29
C GLN A 40 -19.64 -1.68 11.03
N THR A 41 -19.04 -1.12 12.09
CA THR A 41 -17.95 -0.14 11.98
C THR A 41 -16.67 -0.79 11.43
N VAL A 42 -16.29 -1.96 11.95
CA VAL A 42 -15.11 -2.68 11.45
C VAL A 42 -15.38 -3.27 10.06
N GLN A 43 -16.56 -3.82 9.78
CA GLN A 43 -16.90 -4.30 8.42
C GLN A 43 -16.82 -3.19 7.37
N LEU A 44 -17.33 -2.00 7.68
CA LEU A 44 -17.22 -0.83 6.81
C LEU A 44 -15.74 -0.46 6.57
N ALA A 45 -14.92 -0.42 7.62
CA ALA A 45 -13.49 -0.16 7.49
C ALA A 45 -12.80 -1.21 6.59
N MET A 46 -13.09 -2.50 6.77
CA MET A 46 -12.52 -3.58 5.96
C MET A 46 -12.96 -3.57 4.48
N GLU A 47 -14.11 -2.93 4.17
CA GLU A 47 -14.51 -2.64 2.79
C GLU A 47 -13.64 -1.52 2.19
N TRP A 48 -13.44 -0.41 2.90
CA TRP A 48 -12.63 0.72 2.45
C TRP A 48 -11.11 0.46 2.49
N PHE A 49 -10.64 -0.50 3.28
CA PHE A 49 -9.26 -0.99 3.24
C PHE A 49 -8.88 -1.58 1.86
N LYS A 50 -9.86 -1.96 1.04
CA LYS A 50 -9.65 -2.46 -0.33
C LYS A 50 -9.69 -1.35 -1.39
N HIS A 51 -9.75 -0.07 -0.97
CA HIS A 51 -9.98 1.06 -1.86
C HIS A 51 -8.73 1.53 -2.63
N ALA A 52 -8.97 2.06 -3.83
CA ALA A 52 -7.99 2.51 -4.81
C ALA A 52 -7.08 3.68 -4.39
N SER A 53 -7.39 4.38 -3.30
CA SER A 53 -6.61 5.51 -2.77
C SER A 53 -5.96 5.12 -1.44
N SER A 54 -4.67 5.42 -1.30
CA SER A 54 -3.87 5.19 -0.08
C SER A 54 -4.49 5.86 1.14
N GLU A 55 -4.80 7.17 1.05
CA GLU A 55 -5.46 7.96 2.10
C GLU A 55 -6.72 7.26 2.65
N VAL A 56 -7.54 6.65 1.78
CA VAL A 56 -8.77 5.95 2.17
C VAL A 56 -8.46 4.63 2.89
N ARG A 57 -7.43 3.88 2.45
CA ARG A 57 -7.00 2.66 3.14
C ARG A 57 -6.41 2.97 4.51
N GLU A 58 -5.55 3.98 4.59
CA GLU A 58 -4.94 4.45 5.84
C GLU A 58 -6.01 4.93 6.84
N SER A 59 -6.98 5.73 6.37
CA SER A 59 -8.12 6.16 7.20
C SER A 59 -8.98 4.98 7.68
N ALA A 60 -9.06 3.90 6.89
CA ALA A 60 -9.74 2.68 7.30
C ALA A 60 -8.94 1.90 8.36
N VAL A 61 -7.61 1.80 8.22
CA VAL A 61 -6.72 1.21 9.25
C VAL A 61 -6.87 1.97 10.56
N LYS A 62 -6.81 3.31 10.52
CA LYS A 62 -7.01 4.19 11.69
C LYS A 62 -8.39 4.02 12.35
N LEU A 63 -9.45 3.77 11.58
CA LEU A 63 -10.78 3.43 12.12
C LEU A 63 -10.81 2.06 12.84
N VAL A 64 -10.11 1.05 12.30
CA VAL A 64 -9.97 -0.24 12.98
C VAL A 64 -9.10 -0.10 14.24
N ALA A 65 -8.07 0.74 14.21
CA ALA A 65 -7.21 1.05 15.35
C ALA A 65 -7.94 1.80 16.47
N ALA A 66 -8.84 2.73 16.13
CA ALA A 66 -9.75 3.35 17.10
C ALA A 66 -10.69 2.29 17.74
N CYS A 67 -11.24 1.36 16.94
CA CYS A 67 -12.02 0.25 17.48
C CYS A 67 -11.18 -0.63 18.43
N TYR A 68 -9.93 -0.92 18.05
CA TYR A 68 -8.97 -1.65 18.87
C TYR A 68 -8.70 -0.93 20.20
N ALA A 69 -8.46 0.38 20.20
CA ALA A 69 -8.27 1.18 21.41
C ALA A 69 -9.46 1.07 22.37
N ALA A 70 -10.69 0.98 21.83
CA ALA A 70 -11.91 0.92 22.61
C ALA A 70 -12.24 -0.46 23.22
N VAL A 71 -11.86 -1.58 22.56
CA VAL A 71 -12.27 -2.95 22.99
C VAL A 71 -11.16 -4.00 23.07
N GLY A 72 -9.94 -3.66 22.67
CA GLY A 72 -8.76 -4.54 22.65
C GLY A 72 -8.76 -5.62 21.57
N LEU A 73 -7.58 -6.24 21.40
CA LEU A 73 -7.32 -7.25 20.36
C LEU A 73 -8.37 -8.37 20.26
N PRO A 74 -8.80 -9.03 21.37
CA PRO A 74 -9.64 -10.24 21.28
C PRO A 74 -11.00 -10.01 20.60
N ARG A 75 -11.46 -8.76 20.54
CA ARG A 75 -12.73 -8.39 19.92
C ARG A 75 -12.60 -7.91 18.47
N VAL A 76 -11.40 -7.52 18.06
CA VAL A 76 -11.08 -7.05 16.70
C VAL A 76 -10.43 -8.17 15.86
N GLU A 77 -9.68 -9.07 16.46
CA GLU A 77 -8.93 -10.13 15.75
C GLU A 77 -9.82 -10.98 14.81
N LYS A 78 -11.07 -11.25 15.22
CA LYS A 78 -12.04 -12.02 14.41
C LYS A 78 -12.31 -11.42 13.01
N TYR A 79 -12.16 -10.11 12.82
CA TYR A 79 -12.34 -9.46 11.51
C TYR A 79 -11.05 -9.45 10.67
N LEU A 80 -9.90 -9.71 11.30
CA LEU A 80 -8.58 -9.78 10.66
C LEU A 80 -8.18 -11.23 10.31
N ALA A 81 -9.05 -12.21 10.54
CA ALA A 81 -8.78 -13.63 10.27
C ALA A 81 -8.56 -13.92 8.77
N ASP A 82 -9.30 -13.25 7.89
CA ASP A 82 -9.21 -13.40 6.43
C ASP A 82 -8.22 -12.41 5.78
N VAL A 83 -7.46 -11.66 6.58
CA VAL A 83 -6.48 -10.66 6.11
C VAL A 83 -5.11 -11.33 5.96
N ARG A 84 -4.45 -11.07 4.82
CA ARG A 84 -3.14 -11.66 4.48
C ARG A 84 -2.06 -11.20 5.44
N GLY A 85 -1.03 -12.02 5.68
CA GLY A 85 0.05 -11.72 6.63
C GLY A 85 0.59 -10.29 6.52
N ALA A 86 1.15 -9.93 5.36
CA ALA A 86 1.69 -8.58 5.13
C ALA A 86 0.65 -7.45 5.32
N GLN A 87 -0.63 -7.68 5.03
CA GLN A 87 -1.70 -6.71 5.28
C GLN A 87 -2.13 -6.66 6.75
N LYS A 88 -2.03 -7.78 7.47
CA LYS A 88 -2.33 -7.89 8.90
C LYS A 88 -1.28 -7.16 9.72
N GLU A 89 -0.01 -7.23 9.34
CA GLU A 89 1.08 -6.47 9.97
C GLU A 89 0.81 -4.96 9.97
N ILE A 90 0.22 -4.39 8.90
CA ILE A 90 -0.19 -2.97 8.86
C ILE A 90 -1.14 -2.62 10.02
N PHE A 91 -2.10 -3.52 10.33
CA PHE A 91 -2.98 -3.33 11.48
C PHE A 91 -2.25 -3.58 12.81
N MET A 92 -1.33 -4.55 12.88
CA MET A 92 -0.57 -4.84 14.11
C MET A 92 0.40 -3.71 14.48
N ASP A 93 1.01 -3.05 13.50
CA ASP A 93 1.87 -1.90 13.69
C ASP A 93 1.06 -0.67 14.13
N GLU A 94 -0.08 -0.37 13.50
CA GLU A 94 -0.96 0.72 13.95
C GLU A 94 -1.50 0.44 15.38
N PHE A 95 -1.83 -0.81 15.72
CA PHE A 95 -2.23 -1.17 17.08
C PHE A 95 -1.11 -0.96 18.10
N ARG A 96 0.15 -1.22 17.72
CA ARG A 96 1.32 -0.96 18.57
C ARG A 96 1.52 0.54 18.79
N LEU A 97 1.37 1.35 17.75
CA LEU A 97 1.41 2.82 17.85
C LEU A 97 0.30 3.33 18.80
N VAL A 98 -0.91 2.76 18.72
CA VAL A 98 -2.02 3.09 19.65
C VAL A 98 -1.69 2.72 21.10
N ASP A 99 -1.11 1.53 21.35
CA ASP A 99 -0.67 1.11 22.69
C ASP A 99 0.45 2.01 23.26
N GLU A 100 1.31 2.53 22.39
CA GLU A 100 2.39 3.48 22.73
C GLU A 100 1.87 4.92 22.91
N GLY A 101 0.62 5.21 22.51
CA GLY A 101 -0.03 6.51 22.63
C GLY A 101 0.27 7.48 21.47
N GLU A 102 0.88 7.00 20.38
CA GLU A 102 1.21 7.76 19.17
C GLU A 102 0.22 7.51 18.01
N GLY A 103 -0.48 6.37 18.04
CA GLY A 103 -1.54 6.02 17.09
C GLY A 103 -2.77 6.91 17.27
N LEU A 104 -3.48 7.19 16.16
CA LEU A 104 -4.53 8.22 16.04
C LEU A 104 -4.03 9.69 15.99
N GLY A 105 -2.79 9.91 15.54
CA GLY A 105 -2.27 11.25 15.21
C GLY A 105 -3.22 12.03 14.28
N ALA A 106 -3.71 13.17 14.78
CA ALA A 106 -4.64 14.04 14.06
C ALA A 106 -3.95 14.77 12.90
N GLY A 107 -4.52 14.68 11.71
CA GLY A 107 -4.13 15.55 10.59
C GLY A 107 -4.47 17.01 10.92
N ASN A 108 -3.53 17.92 10.62
CA ASN A 108 -3.59 19.34 11.00
C ASN A 108 -4.96 20.00 10.79
N ASN A 109 -5.55 20.48 11.87
CA ASN A 109 -6.28 21.75 11.90
C ASN A 109 -6.25 22.32 13.33
N ASP A 110 -5.86 23.58 13.45
CA ASP A 110 -5.63 24.24 14.74
C ASP A 110 -6.88 24.41 15.61
N GLY A 111 -6.68 24.22 16.92
CA GLY A 111 -7.42 24.93 17.96
C GLY A 111 -8.62 24.21 18.59
N ILE A 112 -8.41 23.63 19.78
CA ILE A 112 -8.91 24.17 21.07
C ILE A 112 -8.58 23.19 22.23
N GLY A 113 -8.05 23.73 23.34
CA GLY A 113 -8.28 23.18 24.69
C GLY A 113 -7.39 22.03 25.19
N SER A 114 -6.35 22.37 25.97
CA SER A 114 -5.55 21.40 26.75
C SER A 114 -6.17 21.05 28.13
N LEU A 115 -5.59 20.04 28.78
CA LEU A 115 -5.61 19.68 30.23
C LEU A 115 -6.71 18.72 30.72
N PRO A 116 -6.45 17.90 31.78
CA PRO A 116 -5.20 17.19 32.08
C PRO A 116 -5.40 15.72 32.59
N SER A 117 -4.29 14.97 32.64
CA SER A 117 -4.21 13.58 33.14
C SER A 117 -4.28 13.45 34.69
N PRO A 118 -4.86 12.35 35.24
CA PRO A 118 -4.69 11.94 36.64
C PRO A 118 -3.68 10.78 36.83
N GLN A 119 -2.96 10.77 37.96
CA GLN A 119 -1.82 9.87 38.24
C GLN A 119 -2.17 8.68 39.17
N LYS A 120 -1.50 7.52 38.96
CA LYS A 120 -0.80 6.54 39.87
C LYS A 120 -1.15 6.47 41.41
N PRO A 121 -0.68 5.48 42.24
CA PRO A 121 0.40 4.46 42.12
C PRO A 121 0.01 3.07 42.74
N PRO A 122 0.88 2.29 43.44
CA PRO A 122 2.20 1.70 43.13
C PRO A 122 2.13 0.14 43.06
N ALA A 123 3.10 -0.60 42.50
CA ALA A 123 4.50 -0.73 42.95
C ALA A 123 5.34 -1.47 41.85
N ARG A 124 6.51 -2.13 42.06
CA ARG A 124 7.33 -2.46 43.24
C ARG A 124 8.84 -2.48 42.86
N ARG A 125 9.60 -3.53 43.23
CA ARG A 125 11.02 -3.77 42.92
C ARG A 125 11.33 -5.28 42.98
N HIS A 126 12.32 -5.72 42.21
CA HIS A 126 13.42 -6.61 42.66
C HIS A 126 14.68 -6.37 41.80
N GLU A 127 15.82 -6.85 42.26
CA GLU A 127 17.17 -6.33 41.94
C GLU A 127 17.95 -7.14 40.89
N ALA A 128 19.03 -6.54 40.36
CA ALA A 128 20.02 -7.17 39.48
C ALA A 128 20.98 -8.11 40.27
N PRO A 129 21.80 -8.96 39.61
CA PRO A 129 23.02 -8.55 38.88
C PRO A 129 23.21 -9.34 37.55
N GLY A 130 24.23 -9.15 36.69
CA GLY A 130 25.34 -8.19 36.65
C GLY A 130 26.54 -8.72 35.83
N GLY A 131 26.85 -8.05 34.72
CA GLY A 131 28.19 -7.97 34.08
C GLY A 131 28.77 -9.15 33.28
N ARG A 132 29.22 -8.87 32.04
CA ARG A 132 30.65 -8.93 31.62
C ARG A 132 30.86 -8.33 30.21
N ARG A 133 32.12 -7.99 29.90
CA ARG A 133 32.60 -7.22 28.73
C ARG A 133 33.18 -8.12 27.62
N ALA A 134 33.47 -7.48 26.47
CA ALA A 134 34.47 -7.77 25.41
C ALA A 134 33.98 -8.57 24.16
N ALA A 135 34.43 -8.26 22.92
CA ALA A 135 35.12 -7.05 22.42
C ALA A 135 35.13 -6.94 20.86
N SER A 136 35.16 -5.69 20.37
CA SER A 136 35.90 -5.11 19.23
C SER A 136 36.20 -5.86 17.92
N SER A 137 36.02 -5.11 16.81
CA SER A 137 36.87 -4.95 15.59
C SER A 137 36.04 -5.08 14.29
N SER A 138 36.32 -4.41 13.16
CA SER A 138 37.01 -3.14 12.83
C SER A 138 36.63 -2.78 11.36
N VAL A 139 36.57 -1.50 11.02
CA VAL A 139 36.38 -1.00 9.63
C VAL A 139 37.74 -0.99 8.90
N PRO A 140 37.76 -0.93 7.55
CA PRO A 140 38.54 0.14 6.93
C PRO A 140 37.90 0.83 5.70
N GLU A 141 38.24 2.12 5.60
CA GLU A 141 38.03 3.08 4.51
C GLU A 141 39.08 2.82 3.38
N GLU A 142 39.27 3.55 2.26
CA GLU A 142 38.95 4.91 1.74
C GLU A 142 38.68 4.77 0.18
N PRO A 143 38.62 5.78 -0.72
CA PRO A 143 38.62 7.26 -0.58
C PRO A 143 37.65 8.08 -1.52
N ASP A 144 37.54 9.38 -1.21
CA ASP A 144 37.15 10.55 -2.05
C ASP A 144 37.91 10.68 -3.41
N GLU A 145 37.63 11.55 -4.40
CA GLU A 145 37.06 12.93 -4.54
C GLU A 145 36.79 13.15 -6.08
N PRO A 146 36.33 14.31 -6.66
CA PRO A 146 35.84 15.57 -6.09
C PRO A 146 34.54 16.17 -6.73
N ASP A 147 34.19 17.38 -6.27
CA ASP A 147 33.05 18.26 -6.61
C ASP A 147 33.12 18.95 -8.00
N GLU A 148 31.98 19.09 -8.69
CA GLU A 148 31.74 20.09 -9.77
C GLU A 148 30.25 20.50 -9.83
N ALA A 149 29.92 21.61 -9.16
CA ALA A 149 28.91 22.64 -9.47
C ALA A 149 27.55 22.33 -10.18
N GLU A 150 26.46 22.63 -9.44
CA GLU A 150 25.29 23.46 -9.84
C GLU A 150 24.61 23.17 -11.22
N GLY A 151 23.52 22.39 -11.23
CA GLY A 151 22.91 21.92 -12.50
C GLY A 151 21.39 21.88 -12.67
N SER A 152 20.60 21.26 -11.77
CA SER A 152 19.11 21.25 -11.82
C SER A 152 18.51 20.45 -10.66
N GLY A 153 17.84 21.13 -9.73
CA GLY A 153 16.95 20.45 -8.77
C GLY A 153 15.60 20.10 -9.41
N GLN A 154 15.01 18.97 -9.00
CA GLN A 154 13.73 18.39 -9.46
C GLN A 154 13.69 17.97 -10.95
N ALA A 155 14.09 16.71 -11.25
CA ALA A 155 13.79 16.05 -12.53
C ALA A 155 13.88 14.50 -12.52
N GLU A 156 13.76 13.82 -11.36
CA GLU A 156 14.02 12.36 -11.28
C GLU A 156 12.79 11.47 -11.00
N ASP A 157 11.67 12.00 -10.48
CA ASP A 157 10.48 11.21 -10.12
C ASP A 157 9.32 11.25 -11.13
N ASP A 158 9.41 12.06 -12.20
CA ASP A 158 8.26 12.35 -13.09
C ASP A 158 8.01 11.27 -14.16
N THR A 159 8.81 10.19 -14.20
CA THR A 159 8.74 9.14 -15.25
C THR A 159 8.63 7.73 -14.70
N CYS A 160 7.59 7.00 -15.09
CA CYS A 160 7.40 5.59 -14.75
C CYS A 160 8.47 4.71 -15.42
N GLN A 161 9.33 4.07 -14.62
CA GLN A 161 10.40 3.17 -15.10
C GLN A 161 9.89 2.01 -15.98
N PHE A 162 8.67 1.50 -15.70
CA PHE A 162 8.17 0.30 -16.38
C PHE A 162 7.62 0.60 -17.77
N CYS A 163 6.72 1.58 -17.92
CA CYS A 163 6.09 1.89 -19.21
C CYS A 163 6.68 3.12 -19.92
N GLY A 164 7.50 3.93 -19.24
CA GLY A 164 8.04 5.18 -19.78
C GLY A 164 7.05 6.34 -19.81
N HIS A 165 5.92 6.26 -19.10
CA HIS A 165 5.00 7.39 -19.00
C HIS A 165 5.64 8.49 -18.15
N HIS A 166 5.90 9.62 -18.79
CA HIS A 166 6.34 10.86 -18.16
C HIS A 166 5.16 11.81 -18.02
N ASP A 167 4.90 12.29 -16.80
CA ASP A 167 3.96 13.35 -16.49
C ASP A 167 4.60 14.30 -15.46
N PRO A 168 4.87 15.57 -15.79
CA PRO A 168 5.44 16.56 -14.85
C PRO A 168 4.56 16.87 -13.63
N ALA A 169 3.33 16.32 -13.57
CA ALA A 169 2.45 16.38 -12.42
C ALA A 169 2.45 15.09 -11.58
N PHE A 170 3.30 14.11 -11.90
CA PHE A 170 3.50 12.91 -11.07
C PHE A 170 4.13 13.28 -9.73
N THR A 171 3.27 13.34 -8.71
CA THR A 171 3.73 13.17 -7.33
C THR A 171 4.01 11.70 -7.06
N GLN A 172 4.75 11.40 -5.98
CA GLN A 172 5.00 10.03 -5.52
C GLN A 172 3.70 9.20 -5.38
N GLU A 173 2.63 9.81 -4.87
CA GLU A 173 1.32 9.15 -4.75
C GLU A 173 0.65 8.91 -6.10
N GLY A 174 0.91 9.77 -7.09
CA GLY A 174 0.50 9.57 -8.48
C GLY A 174 1.21 8.36 -9.11
N MET A 175 2.53 8.24 -8.88
CA MET A 175 3.33 7.11 -9.33
C MET A 175 2.85 5.78 -8.71
N ASP A 176 2.55 5.76 -7.41
CA ASP A 176 1.97 4.59 -6.73
C ASP A 176 0.61 4.16 -7.32
N VAL A 177 -0.27 5.11 -7.61
CA VAL A 177 -1.56 4.84 -8.29
C VAL A 177 -1.32 4.31 -9.69
N HIS A 178 -0.37 4.90 -10.42
CA HIS A 178 0.02 4.44 -11.75
C HIS A 178 0.50 2.98 -11.70
N TYR A 179 1.49 2.65 -10.88
CA TYR A 179 1.99 1.28 -10.73
C TYR A 179 0.87 0.30 -10.36
N TRP A 180 0.04 0.66 -9.38
CA TRP A 180 -0.97 -0.23 -8.87
C TRP A 180 -2.17 -0.43 -9.79
N ARG A 181 -2.59 0.56 -10.58
CA ARG A 181 -3.89 0.51 -11.28
C ARG A 181 -3.84 0.74 -12.79
N GLU A 182 -2.82 1.42 -13.30
CA GLU A 182 -2.88 2.04 -14.64
C GLU A 182 -1.74 1.58 -15.56
N CYS A 183 -0.53 1.39 -15.01
CA CYS A 183 0.66 0.99 -15.76
C CYS A 183 0.40 -0.27 -16.60
N PRO A 184 0.42 -0.20 -17.95
CA PRO A 184 0.10 -1.35 -18.81
C PRO A 184 1.14 -2.46 -18.79
N MET A 185 2.33 -2.21 -18.23
CA MET A 185 3.42 -3.20 -18.05
C MET A 185 3.27 -4.05 -16.78
N LEU A 186 2.43 -3.61 -15.84
CA LEU A 186 2.27 -4.23 -14.52
C LEU A 186 0.90 -4.90 -14.36
N THR A 187 0.84 -5.91 -13.52
CA THR A 187 -0.38 -6.60 -13.12
C THR A 187 -0.42 -6.86 -11.62
N GLN A 188 -1.60 -7.10 -11.08
CA GLN A 188 -1.77 -7.57 -9.71
C GLN A 188 -1.95 -9.09 -9.71
N CYS A 189 -1.05 -9.82 -9.04
CA CYS A 189 -1.15 -11.27 -8.89
C CYS A 189 -2.45 -11.64 -8.16
N ARG A 190 -3.28 -12.52 -8.75
CA ARG A 190 -4.60 -12.89 -8.20
C ARG A 190 -4.54 -13.65 -6.88
N PHE A 191 -3.39 -14.22 -6.53
CA PHE A 191 -3.19 -14.98 -5.30
C PHE A 191 -2.60 -14.14 -4.16
N CYS A 192 -1.51 -13.39 -4.40
CA CYS A 192 -0.83 -12.60 -3.36
C CYS A 192 -1.11 -11.09 -3.40
N GLN A 193 -1.82 -10.55 -4.42
CA GLN A 193 -2.09 -9.11 -4.63
C GLN A 193 -0.84 -8.24 -4.86
N GLN A 194 0.35 -8.83 -4.92
CA GLN A 194 1.57 -8.10 -5.29
C GLN A 194 1.43 -7.52 -6.70
N VAL A 195 1.91 -6.29 -6.87
CA VAL A 195 2.08 -5.67 -8.19
C VAL A 195 3.41 -6.14 -8.76
N ILE A 196 3.36 -6.74 -9.94
CA ILE A 196 4.51 -7.36 -10.60
C ILE A 196 4.47 -7.08 -12.10
N GLU A 197 5.60 -7.23 -12.78
CA GLU A 197 5.67 -7.14 -14.22
C GLU A 197 4.95 -8.31 -14.90
N ILE A 198 4.28 -8.02 -16.02
CA ILE A 198 3.49 -9.02 -16.75
C ILE A 198 4.39 -10.12 -17.33
N CYS A 199 5.62 -9.76 -17.73
CA CYS A 199 6.62 -10.68 -18.26
C CYS A 199 7.18 -11.66 -17.21
N THR A 200 7.15 -11.31 -15.92
CA THR A 200 7.67 -12.15 -14.83
C THR A 200 6.59 -12.93 -14.08
N LEU A 201 5.30 -12.74 -14.40
CA LEU A 201 4.16 -13.40 -13.73
C LEU A 201 4.30 -14.93 -13.59
N ALA A 202 4.76 -15.63 -14.64
CA ALA A 202 4.94 -17.09 -14.57
C ALA A 202 6.06 -17.51 -13.59
N THR A 203 7.15 -16.74 -13.53
CA THR A 203 8.25 -16.93 -12.56
C THR A 203 7.77 -16.65 -11.14
N HIS A 204 7.07 -15.52 -10.95
CA HIS A 204 6.48 -15.16 -9.67
C HIS A 204 5.55 -16.25 -9.13
N LEU A 205 4.59 -16.71 -9.94
CA LEU A 205 3.64 -17.76 -9.55
C LEU A 205 4.31 -19.11 -9.24
N SER A 206 5.44 -19.42 -9.90
CA SER A 206 6.14 -20.70 -9.71
C SER A 206 7.14 -20.70 -8.54
N GLN A 207 7.78 -19.57 -8.24
CA GLN A 207 8.95 -19.51 -7.34
C GLN A 207 8.79 -18.57 -6.13
N GLU A 208 7.95 -17.55 -6.21
CA GLU A 208 7.92 -16.44 -5.23
C GLU A 208 6.57 -16.30 -4.52
N CYS A 209 5.47 -16.73 -5.14
CA CYS A 209 4.13 -16.42 -4.67
C CYS A 209 3.76 -17.16 -3.37
N GLU A 210 3.35 -16.39 -2.35
CA GLU A 210 2.97 -16.87 -1.01
C GLU A 210 1.91 -17.98 -0.99
N ALA A 211 1.06 -18.06 -2.02
CA ALA A 211 0.03 -19.10 -2.15
C ALA A 211 0.58 -20.49 -2.55
N GLY A 212 1.88 -20.61 -2.84
CA GLY A 212 2.55 -21.88 -3.05
C GLY A 212 1.90 -22.73 -4.14
N ALA A 213 1.42 -23.93 -3.78
CA ALA A 213 0.91 -24.94 -4.71
C ALA A 213 -0.22 -24.43 -5.62
N ASP A 214 -1.13 -23.59 -5.12
CA ASP A 214 -2.26 -23.07 -5.91
C ASP A 214 -1.80 -22.09 -7.00
N ALA A 215 -0.75 -21.31 -6.72
CA ALA A 215 -0.11 -20.41 -7.68
C ALA A 215 0.76 -21.19 -8.68
N GLN A 216 1.52 -22.16 -8.18
CA GLN A 216 2.35 -23.06 -8.98
C GLN A 216 1.54 -23.89 -9.98
N ALA A 217 0.29 -24.24 -9.64
CA ALA A 217 -0.63 -24.91 -10.55
C ALA A 217 -1.04 -24.02 -11.73
N GLU A 218 -1.31 -22.72 -11.52
CA GLU A 218 -1.56 -21.79 -12.65
C GLU A 218 -0.27 -21.56 -13.48
N ALA A 219 0.89 -21.50 -12.84
CA ALA A 219 2.16 -21.30 -13.53
C ALA A 219 2.47 -22.42 -14.55
N GLN A 220 2.01 -23.65 -14.31
CA GLN A 220 2.22 -24.79 -15.22
C GLN A 220 1.49 -24.63 -16.56
N ASP A 221 0.38 -23.88 -16.60
CA ASP A 221 -0.37 -23.57 -17.82
C ASP A 221 0.16 -22.32 -18.55
N MET A 222 1.20 -21.65 -18.02
CA MET A 222 1.81 -20.48 -18.64
C MET A 222 3.05 -20.85 -19.45
N LEU A 223 3.03 -20.55 -20.74
CA LEU A 223 4.22 -20.64 -21.59
C LEU A 223 5.10 -19.39 -21.38
N PRO A 224 6.41 -19.52 -21.10
CA PRO A 224 7.28 -18.39 -20.75
C PRO A 224 7.43 -17.30 -21.83
N ASP A 225 7.19 -17.63 -23.09
CA ASP A 225 7.24 -16.76 -24.28
C ASP A 225 5.87 -16.20 -24.72
N HIS A 226 4.81 -16.45 -23.94
CA HIS A 226 3.44 -16.05 -24.28
C HIS A 226 2.84 -15.08 -23.25
N CYS A 227 2.06 -14.11 -23.75
CA CYS A 227 1.34 -13.16 -22.92
C CYS A 227 0.31 -13.90 -22.03
N PRO A 228 0.33 -13.73 -20.69
CA PRO A 228 -0.55 -14.47 -19.80
C PRO A 228 -2.04 -14.15 -20.01
N PHE A 229 -2.37 -12.99 -20.59
CA PHE A 229 -3.74 -12.55 -20.82
C PHE A 229 -4.31 -12.98 -22.17
N CYS A 230 -3.69 -12.57 -23.28
CA CYS A 230 -4.20 -12.86 -24.63
C CYS A 230 -3.68 -14.18 -25.21
N LYS A 231 -2.72 -14.84 -24.55
CA LYS A 231 -2.06 -16.08 -24.98
C LYS A 231 -1.34 -16.00 -26.33
N ALA A 232 -1.08 -14.79 -26.85
CA ALA A 232 -0.22 -14.60 -28.02
C ALA A 232 1.25 -14.85 -27.65
N ASN A 233 2.03 -15.40 -28.57
CA ASN A 233 3.49 -15.43 -28.46
C ASN A 233 4.01 -13.99 -28.55
N VAL A 234 4.85 -13.58 -27.61
CA VAL A 234 5.38 -12.21 -27.51
C VAL A 234 6.76 -12.11 -28.17
N GLY A 235 7.56 -13.17 -28.10
CA GLY A 235 8.91 -13.21 -28.67
C GLY A 235 9.88 -14.05 -27.84
N ALA A 236 11.18 -13.89 -28.10
CA ALA A 236 12.22 -14.62 -27.39
C ALA A 236 12.26 -14.28 -25.88
N LEU A 237 12.64 -15.28 -25.08
CA LEU A 237 12.62 -15.21 -23.62
C LEU A 237 13.48 -14.08 -23.06
N GLY A 238 12.89 -13.29 -22.15
CA GLY A 238 13.60 -12.25 -21.40
C GLY A 238 13.87 -10.94 -22.17
N GLU A 239 13.48 -10.84 -23.44
CA GLU A 239 13.64 -9.58 -24.18
C GLU A 239 12.51 -8.58 -23.86
N GLU A 240 12.78 -7.67 -22.92
CA GLU A 240 11.86 -6.58 -22.53
C GLU A 240 11.28 -5.81 -23.73
N ARG A 241 12.08 -5.62 -24.78
CA ARG A 241 11.67 -4.94 -26.02
C ARG A 241 10.41 -5.55 -26.64
N HIS A 242 10.32 -6.88 -26.68
CA HIS A 242 9.16 -7.58 -27.23
C HIS A 242 7.91 -7.38 -26.36
N TRP A 243 8.07 -7.39 -25.04
CA TRP A 243 6.99 -7.11 -24.11
C TRP A 243 6.51 -5.67 -24.18
N ARG A 244 7.42 -4.69 -24.30
CA ARG A 244 7.07 -3.28 -24.53
C ARG A 244 6.34 -3.09 -25.86
N ASP A 245 6.80 -3.72 -26.94
CA ASP A 245 6.11 -3.64 -28.23
C ASP A 245 4.69 -4.23 -28.14
N HIS A 246 4.55 -5.43 -27.56
CA HIS A 246 3.26 -6.09 -27.38
C HIS A 246 2.29 -5.31 -26.48
N LEU A 247 2.75 -4.78 -25.34
CA LEU A 247 1.89 -4.15 -24.34
C LEU A 247 1.68 -2.65 -24.57
N LEU A 248 2.60 -1.95 -25.24
CA LEU A 248 2.58 -0.48 -25.39
C LEU A 248 2.40 -0.02 -26.85
N ALA A 249 3.14 -0.59 -27.81
CA ALA A 249 3.09 -0.15 -29.20
C ALA A 249 1.92 -0.78 -29.97
N ALA A 250 1.91 -2.11 -30.09
CA ALA A 250 0.80 -2.87 -30.68
C ALA A 250 -0.46 -2.81 -29.80
N GLY A 251 -0.27 -3.04 -28.49
CA GLY A 251 -1.35 -3.16 -27.51
C GLY A 251 -1.88 -4.59 -27.40
N CYS A 252 -2.39 -4.90 -26.21
CA CYS A 252 -2.82 -6.24 -25.86
C CYS A 252 -4.30 -6.27 -25.52
N ALA A 253 -5.13 -6.80 -26.43
CA ALA A 253 -6.58 -6.90 -26.25
C ALA A 253 -7.02 -7.72 -25.02
N GLY A 254 -6.13 -8.53 -24.43
CA GLY A 254 -6.38 -9.25 -23.18
C GLY A 254 -5.95 -8.49 -21.92
N ASN A 255 -5.08 -7.47 -22.05
CA ASN A 255 -4.56 -6.73 -20.90
C ASN A 255 -5.64 -5.81 -20.33
N PRO A 256 -6.09 -5.99 -19.07
CA PRO A 256 -7.13 -5.14 -18.47
C PRO A 256 -6.71 -3.66 -18.31
N ARG A 257 -5.43 -3.35 -18.50
CA ARG A 257 -4.87 -1.98 -18.43
C ARG A 257 -4.58 -1.35 -19.80
N ASP A 258 -4.85 -2.03 -20.93
CA ASP A 258 -4.60 -1.49 -22.28
C ASP A 258 -5.33 -0.15 -22.52
N GLN A 259 -6.47 0.08 -21.85
CA GLN A 259 -7.18 1.36 -21.91
C GLN A 259 -6.38 2.58 -21.43
N TYR A 260 -5.36 2.40 -20.58
CA TYR A 260 -4.49 3.48 -20.09
C TYR A 260 -3.28 3.73 -20.99
N ARG A 261 -3.09 2.89 -22.02
CA ARG A 261 -1.99 2.98 -23.01
C ARG A 261 -2.03 4.28 -23.83
N GLN A 262 -3.20 4.89 -24.00
CA GLN A 262 -3.36 6.08 -24.84
C GLN A 262 -2.61 7.30 -24.31
N GLY A 263 -2.49 7.47 -22.98
CA GLY A 263 -1.72 8.57 -22.37
C GLY A 263 -0.21 8.51 -22.59
N LEU A 264 0.34 7.39 -23.06
CA LEU A 264 1.75 7.28 -23.46
C LEU A 264 2.03 7.95 -24.80
N LEU A 265 1.14 7.72 -25.78
CA LEU A 265 1.35 8.10 -27.19
C LEU A 265 1.19 9.62 -27.43
N GLU A 266 0.43 10.30 -26.58
CA GLU A 266 0.23 11.76 -26.66
C GLU A 266 1.47 12.53 -26.18
N ASN A 267 2.26 11.96 -25.26
CA ASN A 267 3.46 12.62 -24.72
C ASN A 267 4.68 12.47 -25.64
N GLU A 268 4.84 11.34 -26.34
CA GLU A 268 5.90 11.18 -27.36
C GLU A 268 5.78 12.20 -28.50
N GLN A 269 4.56 12.56 -28.93
CA GLN A 269 4.34 13.57 -29.96
C GLN A 269 4.63 15.00 -29.48
N THR A 270 4.58 15.24 -28.17
CA THR A 270 4.81 16.56 -27.57
C THR A 270 6.29 16.81 -27.26
N GLN A 271 7.10 15.75 -27.12
CA GLN A 271 8.56 15.84 -26.92
C GLN A 271 9.37 15.81 -28.23
N ALA A 272 8.74 15.47 -29.36
CA ALA A 272 9.38 15.38 -30.68
C ALA A 272 9.17 16.62 -31.58
N ALA A 273 8.68 17.74 -31.02
CA ALA A 273 8.31 18.97 -31.72
C ALA A 273 9.02 20.21 -31.12
#